data_AF-A0A9P5GAU2-F1
#
_entry.id   AF-A0A9P5GAU2-F1
#
_cell.length_a   1.000
_cell.length_b   1.000
_cell.length_c   1.000
_cell.angle_alpha   90.00
_cell.angle_beta   90.00
_cell.angle_gamma   90.00
#
_symmetry.space_group_name_H-M   'P 1'
#
loop_
_entity.id
_entity.type
_entity.pdbx_description
1 polymer ?
#
loop_
_entity_poly.entity_id
_entity_poly.type
_entity_poly.pdbx_seq_one_letter_code
_entity_poly.pdbx_strand_id
1 'polypeptide(L)'
;MVNGRADSPVGRPVLSDPEQKGVLICKLRKHQELRLKCIAKKGISKEHAKWSPVSAIGFEYDPWNKLKHTDYWYEESITDEWPESENCKWEEPPKENEPFDYNAKPDNFYFNVETIGSMKPDDVIVKGIDVLQKKIASIVLALEEMDSRANPDVGPAGADGQTPFDRTPGTAWGRGTVGAATPSTPWF
;
A
#
# COMPACT_ATOMS: atom_id res chain seq x y z
N MET A 1 -33.00 -2.60 -20.59
CA MET A 1 -32.45 -1.23 -20.69
C MET A 1 -32.24 -0.74 -19.28
N VAL A 2 -30.99 -0.65 -18.82
CA VAL A 2 -30.69 -0.09 -17.49
C VAL A 2 -30.59 1.41 -17.69
N ASN A 3 -31.49 2.18 -17.07
CA ASN A 3 -31.43 3.63 -17.03
C ASN A 3 -30.10 4.04 -16.42
N GLY A 4 -29.13 4.36 -17.28
CA GLY A 4 -27.82 4.85 -16.89
C GLY A 4 -28.01 6.19 -16.21
N ARG A 5 -27.57 6.28 -14.96
CA ARG A 5 -27.31 7.55 -14.27
C ARG A 5 -26.52 8.43 -15.26
N ALA A 6 -27.11 9.54 -15.69
CA ALA A 6 -26.64 10.38 -16.81
C ALA A 6 -25.23 10.97 -16.62
N ASP A 7 -24.61 10.75 -15.45
CA ASP A 7 -23.33 11.33 -15.05
C ASP A 7 -22.27 10.28 -14.63
N SER A 8 -22.48 9.00 -14.94
CA SER A 8 -21.46 7.99 -14.66
C SER A 8 -20.33 8.07 -15.71
N PRO A 9 -19.05 8.28 -15.32
CA PRO A 9 -17.92 8.30 -16.26
C PRO A 9 -17.59 6.92 -16.86
N VAL A 10 -18.30 5.86 -16.42
CA VAL A 10 -18.07 4.48 -16.85
C VAL A 10 -18.42 4.31 -18.33
N GLY A 11 -17.46 3.84 -19.10
CA GLY A 11 -17.63 3.53 -20.53
C GLY A 11 -17.18 4.65 -21.49
N ARG A 12 -16.70 5.78 -20.97
CA ARG A 12 -16.01 6.78 -21.79
C ARG A 12 -14.56 6.34 -22.05
N PRO A 13 -14.08 6.33 -23.29
CA PRO A 13 -12.70 6.00 -23.58
C PRO A 13 -11.75 7.08 -23.03
N VAL A 14 -10.54 6.67 -22.65
CA VAL A 14 -9.45 7.61 -22.37
C VAL A 14 -8.88 8.06 -23.71
N LEU A 15 -8.93 9.37 -23.98
CA LEU A 15 -8.44 9.97 -25.21
C LEU A 15 -7.26 10.87 -24.88
N SER A 16 -6.05 10.38 -25.15
CA SER A 16 -4.80 11.10 -24.89
C SER A 16 -4.15 11.67 -26.16
N ASP A 17 -4.62 11.28 -27.34
CA ASP A 17 -4.06 11.72 -28.60
C ASP A 17 -4.61 13.10 -29.02
N PRO A 18 -3.80 13.95 -29.70
CA PRO A 18 -4.25 15.28 -30.14
C PRO A 18 -5.47 15.25 -31.05
N GLU A 19 -5.65 14.16 -31.80
CA GLU A 19 -6.76 13.98 -32.75
C GLU A 19 -8.01 13.33 -32.11
N GLN A 20 -7.95 12.99 -30.82
CA GLN A 20 -9.04 12.39 -30.03
C GLN A 20 -9.63 11.10 -30.64
N LYS A 21 -8.81 10.29 -31.30
CA LYS A 21 -9.18 9.02 -31.94
C LYS A 21 -9.09 7.81 -31.00
N GLY A 22 -8.30 7.89 -29.93
CA GLY A 22 -8.08 6.80 -28.99
C GLY A 22 -7.19 5.68 -29.55
N VAL A 23 -7.26 4.49 -28.93
CA VAL A 23 -6.39 3.36 -29.27
C VAL A 23 -6.86 2.67 -30.57
N LEU A 24 -5.94 2.51 -31.52
CA LEU A 24 -6.19 1.72 -32.74
C LEU A 24 -6.35 0.24 -32.39
N ILE A 25 -7.55 -0.29 -32.57
CA ILE A 25 -7.85 -1.71 -32.31
C ILE A 25 -7.47 -2.59 -33.50
N CYS A 26 -7.88 -2.22 -34.72
CA CYS A 26 -7.61 -2.99 -35.93
C CYS A 26 -7.66 -2.12 -37.19
N LYS A 27 -7.02 -2.57 -38.28
CA LYS A 27 -7.17 -2.02 -39.63
C LYS A 27 -7.89 -3.04 -40.51
N LEU A 28 -8.86 -2.58 -41.30
CA LEU A 28 -9.66 -3.42 -42.19
C LEU A 28 -9.40 -3.04 -43.65
N ARG A 29 -9.32 -4.05 -44.54
CA ARG A 29 -9.35 -3.88 -45.99
C ARG A 29 -10.80 -3.91 -46.49
N LYS A 30 -11.02 -3.48 -47.74
CA LYS A 30 -12.32 -3.59 -48.42
C LYS A 30 -12.85 -5.03 -48.30
N HIS A 31 -14.11 -5.16 -47.88
CA HIS A 31 -14.81 -6.43 -47.62
C HIS A 31 -14.39 -7.22 -46.37
N GLN A 32 -13.71 -6.60 -45.39
CA GLN A 32 -13.53 -7.17 -44.05
C GLN A 32 -14.53 -6.59 -43.05
N GLU A 33 -15.03 -7.41 -42.13
CA GLU A 33 -15.98 -7.01 -41.09
C GLU A 33 -15.53 -7.50 -39.71
N LEU A 34 -15.75 -6.69 -38.68
CA LEU A 34 -15.48 -7.03 -37.29
C LEU A 34 -16.71 -6.70 -36.43
N ARG A 35 -17.30 -7.74 -35.81
CA ARG A 35 -18.41 -7.62 -34.85
C ARG A 35 -18.02 -8.29 -33.53
N LEU A 36 -18.07 -7.55 -32.43
CA LEU A 36 -17.71 -8.03 -31.09
C LEU A 36 -18.63 -7.46 -30.01
N LYS A 37 -18.79 -8.24 -28.94
CA LYS A 37 -19.49 -7.84 -27.72
C LYS A 37 -18.51 -7.92 -26.55
N CYS A 38 -18.16 -6.78 -25.98
CA CYS A 38 -17.27 -6.68 -24.82
C CYS A 38 -18.08 -6.50 -23.53
N ILE A 39 -17.63 -7.15 -22.46
CA ILE A 39 -18.19 -7.00 -21.11
C ILE A 39 -17.05 -6.60 -20.17
N ALA A 40 -17.09 -5.37 -19.68
CA ALA A 40 -16.12 -4.88 -18.70
C ALA A 40 -16.45 -5.42 -17.30
N LYS A 41 -15.42 -5.82 -16.56
CA LYS A 41 -15.51 -6.25 -15.15
C LYS A 41 -14.52 -5.46 -14.31
N LYS A 42 -14.91 -5.16 -13.07
CA LYS A 42 -13.99 -4.64 -12.04
C LYS A 42 -12.96 -5.73 -11.72
N GLY A 43 -11.70 -5.35 -11.59
CA GLY A 43 -10.61 -6.25 -11.21
C GLY A 43 -9.45 -5.46 -10.60
N ILE A 44 -8.39 -6.16 -10.23
CA ILE A 44 -7.17 -5.59 -9.62
C ILE A 44 -5.93 -6.00 -10.41
N SER A 45 -4.87 -5.18 -10.37
CA SER A 45 -3.64 -5.43 -11.13
C SER A 45 -2.95 -6.75 -10.78
N LYS A 46 -3.14 -7.26 -9.55
CA LYS A 46 -2.62 -8.56 -9.11
C LYS A 46 -3.23 -9.74 -9.89
N GLU A 47 -4.48 -9.62 -10.33
CA GLU A 47 -5.12 -10.64 -11.17
C GLU A 47 -4.68 -10.50 -12.63
N HIS A 48 -4.61 -9.26 -13.13
CA HIS A 48 -4.12 -8.99 -14.48
C HIS A 48 -3.70 -7.52 -14.64
N ALA A 49 -2.54 -7.29 -15.27
CA ALA A 49 -1.94 -5.96 -15.44
C ALA A 49 -2.85 -4.92 -16.13
N LYS A 50 -3.75 -5.35 -17.04
CA LYS A 50 -4.77 -4.50 -17.70
C LYS A 50 -5.68 -3.71 -16.74
N TRP A 51 -5.77 -4.10 -15.46
CA TRP A 51 -6.53 -3.40 -14.43
C TRP A 51 -5.69 -2.40 -13.63
N SER A 52 -4.41 -2.21 -13.98
CA SER A 52 -3.57 -1.17 -13.39
C SER A 52 -4.01 0.21 -13.86
N PRO A 53 -4.30 1.16 -12.93
CA PRO A 53 -4.53 2.55 -13.29
C PRO A 53 -3.22 3.36 -13.46
N VAL A 54 -2.08 2.76 -13.14
CA VAL A 54 -0.75 3.39 -13.09
C VAL A 54 0.15 2.80 -14.18
N SER A 55 0.93 3.65 -14.85
CA SER A 55 1.98 3.26 -15.79
C SER A 55 3.32 3.11 -15.06
N ALA A 56 3.81 4.19 -14.45
CA ALA A 56 5.08 4.23 -13.73
C ALA A 56 4.96 4.97 -12.39
N ILE A 57 5.76 4.54 -11.42
CA ILE A 57 5.97 5.26 -10.17
C ILE A 57 7.48 5.47 -10.03
N GLY A 58 7.91 6.73 -10.09
CA GLY A 58 9.25 7.12 -9.66
C GLY A 58 9.29 7.11 -8.13
N PHE A 59 10.34 6.52 -7.58
CA PHE A 59 10.57 6.45 -6.13
C PHE A 59 12.06 6.61 -5.85
N GLU A 60 12.38 7.57 -4.99
CA GLU A 60 13.74 7.84 -4.55
C GLU A 60 13.72 8.32 -3.09
N TYR A 61 14.81 8.10 -2.38
CA TYR A 61 15.09 8.69 -1.06
C TYR A 61 16.60 8.83 -0.91
N ASP A 62 17.05 9.74 -0.04
CA ASP A 62 18.48 9.98 0.24
C ASP A 62 19.33 10.14 -1.04
N PRO A 63 19.09 11.21 -1.83
CA PRO A 63 19.76 11.43 -3.11
C PRO A 63 21.28 11.58 -2.98
N TRP A 64 21.76 11.96 -1.80
CA TRP A 64 23.17 12.12 -1.46
C TRP A 64 23.82 10.87 -0.85
N ASN A 65 23.07 9.79 -0.68
CA ASN A 65 23.52 8.55 -0.05
C ASN A 65 24.17 8.76 1.34
N LYS A 66 23.63 9.70 2.14
CA LYS A 66 24.09 9.99 3.51
C LYS A 66 23.92 8.78 4.42
N LEU A 67 22.89 7.97 4.18
CA LEU A 67 22.59 6.75 4.91
C LEU A 67 23.48 5.57 4.51
N LYS A 68 24.25 5.71 3.42
CA LYS A 68 25.09 4.65 2.85
C LYS A 68 24.32 3.35 2.58
N HIS A 69 23.08 3.48 2.13
CA HIS A 69 22.25 2.34 1.73
C HIS A 69 22.70 1.71 0.41
N THR A 70 23.47 2.44 -0.39
CA THR A 70 24.12 1.94 -1.60
C THR A 70 25.63 2.13 -1.49
N ASP A 71 26.41 1.17 -1.97
CA ASP A 71 27.83 1.36 -2.24
C ASP A 71 27.99 1.59 -3.74
N TYR A 72 28.44 2.78 -4.12
CA TYR A 72 28.53 3.15 -5.53
C TYR A 72 29.66 2.35 -6.19
N TRP A 73 29.37 1.72 -7.33
CA TRP A 73 30.40 1.15 -8.17
C TRP A 73 31.09 2.27 -8.96
N TYR A 74 32.42 2.28 -9.03
CA TYR A 74 33.17 3.25 -9.82
C TYR A 74 34.54 2.70 -10.20
N GLU A 75 35.17 3.27 -11.23
CA GLU A 75 36.55 2.95 -11.65
C GLU A 75 37.54 4.03 -11.21
N GLU A 76 37.19 5.30 -11.40
CA GLU A 76 38.05 6.45 -11.11
C GLU A 76 37.47 7.31 -9.98
N SER A 77 36.22 7.75 -10.12
CA SER A 77 35.62 8.76 -9.24
C SER A 77 34.10 8.62 -9.20
N ILE A 78 33.55 8.48 -7.98
CA ILE A 78 32.11 8.34 -7.76
C ILE A 78 31.35 9.55 -8.30
N THR A 79 31.84 10.77 -8.03
CA THR A 79 31.14 12.01 -8.37
C THR A 79 31.09 12.28 -9.87
N ASP A 80 32.06 11.77 -10.62
CA ASP A 80 32.13 11.96 -12.08
C ASP A 80 31.34 10.88 -12.84
N GLU A 81 31.27 9.66 -12.27
CA GLU A 81 30.59 8.52 -12.90
C GLU A 81 29.09 8.45 -12.58
N TRP A 82 28.68 8.91 -11.40
CA TRP A 82 27.28 8.91 -10.99
C TRP A 82 26.68 10.31 -11.09
N PRO A 83 25.68 10.51 -11.97
CA PRO A 83 25.02 11.80 -12.09
C PRO A 83 24.22 12.10 -10.82
N GLU A 84 24.28 13.36 -10.39
CA GLU A 84 23.44 13.85 -9.30
C GLU A 84 21.96 13.76 -9.68
N SER A 85 21.14 13.31 -8.74
CA SER A 85 19.70 13.30 -8.91
C SER A 85 19.14 14.72 -8.94
N GLU A 86 18.02 14.91 -9.63
CA GLU A 86 17.23 16.14 -9.55
C GLU A 86 16.83 16.48 -8.10
N ASN A 87 16.69 15.44 -7.25
CA ASN A 87 16.29 15.58 -5.87
C ASN A 87 17.40 16.09 -4.95
N CYS A 88 18.67 16.07 -5.39
CA CYS A 88 19.80 16.67 -4.66
C CYS A 88 19.57 18.16 -4.34
N LYS A 89 18.77 18.86 -5.16
CA LYS A 89 18.44 20.29 -4.98
C LYS A 89 17.60 20.57 -3.74
N TRP A 90 16.89 19.56 -3.23
CA TRP A 90 15.98 19.70 -2.09
C TRP A 90 16.63 19.32 -0.75
N GLU A 91 17.87 18.80 -0.77
CA GLU A 91 18.59 18.39 0.42
C GLU A 91 20.00 18.98 0.48
N GLU A 92 20.47 19.24 1.70
CA GLU A 92 21.84 19.70 1.90
C GLU A 92 22.85 18.60 1.53
N PRO A 93 23.93 18.93 0.80
CA PRO A 93 24.99 17.97 0.53
C PRO A 93 25.71 17.52 1.81
N PRO A 94 26.28 16.30 1.83
CA PRO A 94 27.02 15.79 2.97
C PRO A 94 28.27 16.65 3.23
N LYS A 95 28.55 16.95 4.49
CA LYS A 95 29.76 17.69 4.88
C LYS A 95 30.92 16.71 5.04
N GLU A 96 32.04 17.00 4.39
CA GLU A 96 33.21 16.10 4.31
C GLU A 96 33.77 15.69 5.69
N ASN A 97 33.65 16.56 6.71
CA ASN A 97 34.19 16.32 8.05
C ASN A 97 33.13 15.86 9.08
N GLU A 98 31.90 15.56 8.65
CA GLU A 98 30.84 15.09 9.55
C GLU A 98 30.95 13.57 9.76
N PRO A 99 30.94 13.08 11.01
CA PRO A 99 30.93 11.65 11.26
C PRO A 99 29.64 11.03 10.71
N PHE A 100 29.74 9.79 10.21
CA PHE A 100 28.57 9.06 9.72
C PHE A 100 27.56 8.84 10.85
N ASP A 101 26.31 9.24 10.62
CA ASP A 101 25.23 9.03 11.57
C ASP A 101 24.60 7.65 11.39
N TYR A 102 25.02 6.70 12.24
CA TYR A 102 24.50 5.34 12.28
C TYR A 102 23.04 5.24 12.76
N ASN A 103 22.50 6.29 13.39
CA ASN A 103 21.12 6.30 13.88
C ASN A 103 20.15 6.97 12.91
N ALA A 104 20.67 7.59 11.84
CA ALA A 104 19.87 8.20 10.80
C ALA A 104 18.94 7.17 10.17
N LYS A 105 17.74 7.62 9.81
CA LYS A 105 16.70 6.80 9.19
C LYS A 105 16.14 7.54 7.98
N PRO A 106 15.71 6.81 6.94
CA PRO A 106 15.04 7.44 5.81
C PRO A 106 13.69 8.01 6.27
N ASP A 107 13.52 9.30 6.08
CA ASP A 107 12.34 10.07 6.50
C ASP A 107 11.66 10.77 5.31
N ASN A 108 12.44 11.24 4.34
CA ASN A 108 11.98 11.94 3.16
C ASN A 108 12.02 11.00 1.94
N PHE A 109 10.90 10.92 1.23
CA PHE A 109 10.72 10.06 0.06
C PHE A 109 10.13 10.87 -1.09
N TYR A 110 10.80 10.83 -2.24
CA TYR A 110 10.41 11.52 -3.46
C TYR A 110 9.64 10.55 -4.34
N PHE A 111 8.36 10.86 -4.60
CA PHE A 111 7.48 10.07 -5.45
C PHE A 111 7.07 10.86 -6.69
N ASN A 112 7.02 10.19 -7.83
CA ASN A 112 6.36 10.69 -9.03
C ASN A 112 5.38 9.63 -9.54
N VAL A 113 4.10 9.96 -9.70
CA VAL A 113 3.06 9.00 -10.10
C VAL A 113 2.50 9.34 -11.46
N GLU A 114 2.66 8.40 -12.39
CA GLU A 114 2.12 8.50 -13.74
C GLU A 114 0.92 7.55 -13.92
N THR A 115 -0.19 8.06 -14.43
CA THR A 115 -1.43 7.29 -14.63
C THR A 115 -1.74 7.07 -16.10
N ILE A 116 -2.42 5.98 -16.42
CA ILE A 116 -2.88 5.68 -17.79
C ILE A 116 -4.20 6.38 -18.17
N GLY A 117 -4.69 7.29 -17.33
CA GLY A 117 -5.90 8.09 -17.56
C GLY A 117 -7.23 7.43 -17.16
N SER A 118 -7.24 6.17 -16.74
CA SER A 118 -8.43 5.52 -16.16
C SER A 118 -8.78 6.04 -14.77
N MET A 119 -7.82 6.69 -14.11
CA MET A 119 -7.93 7.36 -12.82
C MET A 119 -6.94 8.52 -12.78
N LYS A 120 -7.27 9.59 -12.04
CA LYS A 120 -6.34 10.71 -11.86
C LYS A 120 -5.21 10.35 -10.87
N PRO A 121 -4.02 10.97 -10.96
CA PRO A 121 -2.90 10.68 -10.06
C PRO A 121 -3.23 10.89 -8.56
N ASP A 122 -3.94 11.95 -8.22
CA ASP A 122 -4.39 12.26 -6.85
C ASP A 122 -5.30 11.16 -6.30
N ASP A 123 -6.26 10.72 -7.11
CA ASP A 123 -7.17 9.63 -6.79
C ASP A 123 -6.42 8.31 -6.55
N VAL A 124 -5.37 8.03 -7.33
CA VAL A 124 -4.55 6.82 -7.19
C VAL A 124 -3.89 6.79 -5.81
N ILE A 125 -3.30 7.90 -5.37
CA ILE A 125 -2.64 7.99 -4.07
C ILE A 125 -3.66 7.81 -2.93
N VAL A 126 -4.75 8.58 -2.96
CA VAL A 126 -5.77 8.54 -1.90
C VAL A 126 -6.39 7.14 -1.79
N LYS A 127 -6.75 6.54 -2.93
CA LYS A 127 -7.31 5.17 -2.95
C LYS A 127 -6.27 4.11 -2.58
N GLY A 128 -5.00 4.34 -2.91
CA GLY A 128 -3.90 3.46 -2.50
C GLY A 128 -3.77 3.38 -0.98
N ILE A 129 -3.81 4.54 -0.31
CA ILE A 129 -3.79 4.66 1.15
C ILE A 129 -5.02 3.97 1.77
N ASP A 130 -6.22 4.27 1.25
CA ASP A 130 -7.47 3.65 1.73
C ASP A 130 -7.46 2.12 1.58
N VAL A 131 -6.95 1.59 0.46
CA VAL A 131 -6.80 0.14 0.26
C VAL A 131 -5.80 -0.46 1.26
N LEU A 132 -4.71 0.25 1.57
CA LEU A 132 -3.74 -0.22 2.57
C LEU A 132 -4.35 -0.23 3.98
N GLN A 133 -5.06 0.83 4.36
CA GLN A 133 -5.78 0.90 5.64
C GLN A 133 -6.81 -0.22 5.77
N LYS A 134 -7.61 -0.47 4.74
CA LYS A 134 -8.59 -1.57 4.71
C LYS A 134 -7.94 -2.94 4.88
N LYS A 135 -6.77 -3.16 4.27
CA LYS A 135 -6.01 -4.42 4.45
C LYS A 135 -5.55 -4.60 5.90
N ILE A 136 -5.02 -3.54 6.51
CA ILE A 136 -4.61 -3.60 7.92
C ILE A 136 -5.82 -3.85 8.83
N ALA A 137 -6.92 -3.12 8.63
CA ALA A 137 -8.15 -3.31 9.38
C ALA A 137 -8.70 -4.74 9.25
N SER A 138 -8.61 -5.34 8.06
CA SER A 138 -9.04 -6.73 7.86
C SER A 138 -8.20 -7.74 8.67
N ILE A 139 -6.92 -7.46 8.90
CA ILE A 139 -6.06 -8.31 9.74
C ILE A 139 -6.45 -8.15 11.21
N VAL A 140 -6.68 -6.91 11.67
CA VAL A 140 -7.11 -6.64 13.06
C VAL A 140 -8.43 -7.36 13.37
N LEU A 141 -9.43 -7.23 12.48
CA LEU A 141 -10.71 -7.93 12.63
C LEU A 141 -10.55 -9.45 12.66
N ALA A 142 -9.67 -10.00 11.80
CA ALA A 142 -9.41 -11.44 11.80
C ALA A 142 -8.77 -11.92 13.12
N LEU A 143 -7.89 -11.12 13.73
CA LEU A 143 -7.30 -11.46 15.03
C LEU A 143 -8.34 -11.42 16.15
N GLU A 144 -9.21 -10.42 16.18
CA GLU A 144 -10.31 -10.33 17.16
C GLU A 144 -11.30 -11.51 17.03
N GLU A 145 -11.60 -11.93 15.80
CA GLU A 145 -12.40 -13.14 15.53
C GLU A 145 -11.70 -14.43 16.02
N MET A 146 -10.38 -14.49 15.95
CA MET A 146 -9.62 -15.65 16.44
C MET A 146 -9.60 -15.70 17.97
N ASP A 147 -9.39 -14.57 18.64
CA ASP A 147 -9.40 -14.48 20.10
C ASP A 147 -10.77 -14.86 20.67
N SER A 148 -11.84 -14.37 20.04
CA SER A 148 -13.22 -14.73 20.43
C SER A 148 -13.56 -16.21 20.18
N ARG A 149 -12.95 -16.87 19.18
CA ARG A 149 -13.09 -18.33 18.95
C ARG A 149 -12.22 -19.17 19.87
N ALA A 150 -11.07 -18.67 20.32
CA ALA A 150 -10.17 -19.37 21.23
C ALA A 150 -10.71 -19.46 22.66
N ASN A 151 -11.71 -18.65 23.02
CA ASN A 151 -12.35 -18.67 24.33
C ASN A 151 -13.88 -18.85 24.23
N PRO A 152 -14.37 -20.05 23.83
CA PRO A 152 -15.80 -20.30 23.62
C PRO A 152 -16.64 -20.36 24.92
N ASP A 153 -16.02 -20.22 26.10
CA ASP A 153 -16.68 -20.42 27.41
C ASP A 153 -17.40 -19.17 27.96
N VAL A 154 -17.38 -18.04 27.25
CA VAL A 154 -18.25 -16.92 27.59
C VAL A 154 -19.44 -16.93 26.65
N GLY A 155 -20.34 -17.89 26.87
CA GLY A 155 -21.69 -17.85 26.31
C GLY A 155 -22.38 -16.53 26.67
N PRO A 156 -23.48 -16.16 25.97
CA PRO A 156 -24.14 -14.88 26.22
C PRO A 156 -24.57 -14.85 27.69
N ALA A 157 -23.87 -14.03 28.49
CA ALA A 157 -24.27 -13.77 29.85
C ALA A 157 -25.71 -13.27 29.75
N GLY A 158 -26.59 -14.00 30.43
CA GLY A 158 -27.99 -13.71 30.51
C GLY A 158 -28.21 -12.23 30.83
N ALA A 159 -29.32 -11.74 30.31
CA ALA A 159 -29.85 -10.42 30.57
C ALA A 159 -29.80 -10.07 32.06
N ASP A 160 -28.80 -9.32 32.50
CA ASP A 160 -28.83 -8.61 33.77
C ASP A 160 -28.12 -7.27 33.57
N GLY A 161 -28.93 -6.23 33.47
CA GLY A 161 -28.47 -4.87 33.23
C GLY A 161 -27.65 -4.36 34.41
N GLN A 162 -26.38 -4.05 34.16
CA GLN A 162 -25.62 -3.14 35.00
C GLN A 162 -24.54 -2.42 34.18
N THR A 163 -24.64 -1.09 34.19
CA THR A 163 -23.80 -0.15 33.47
C THR A 163 -22.39 -0.04 34.08
N PRO A 164 -21.35 0.37 33.31
CA PRO A 164 -19.95 0.18 33.69
C PRO A 164 -19.38 1.20 34.70
N PHE A 165 -20.22 1.96 35.39
CA PHE A 165 -19.77 2.99 36.33
C PHE A 165 -20.10 2.56 37.77
N ASP A 166 -19.34 1.60 38.30
CA ASP A 166 -19.04 1.64 39.73
C ASP A 166 -17.63 1.11 40.00
N ARG A 167 -16.76 2.04 40.40
CA ARG A 167 -15.42 1.78 40.90
C ARG A 167 -15.48 1.95 42.41
N THR A 168 -15.07 0.94 43.20
CA THR A 168 -14.39 1.24 44.47
C THR A 168 -13.48 0.07 44.91
N PRO A 169 -12.33 0.35 45.55
CA PRO A 169 -11.19 -0.57 45.64
C PRO A 169 -11.08 -1.24 47.01
N GLY A 170 -10.61 -2.50 47.03
CA GLY A 170 -10.39 -3.23 48.27
C GLY A 170 -9.34 -4.31 48.10
N THR A 171 -8.20 -4.10 48.73
CA THR A 171 -7.13 -5.07 49.00
C THR A 171 -7.65 -6.30 49.76
N ALA A 172 -7.10 -7.50 49.49
CA ALA A 172 -6.24 -8.24 50.43
C ALA A 172 -6.28 -9.79 50.28
N TRP A 173 -5.10 -10.40 50.51
CA TRP A 173 -4.79 -11.82 50.76
C TRP A 173 -4.94 -12.78 49.56
N GLY A 174 -3.94 -13.50 49.03
CA GLY A 174 -2.78 -14.12 49.66
C GLY A 174 -2.99 -15.63 49.85
N ARG A 175 -2.62 -16.48 48.88
CA ARG A 175 -2.29 -17.89 49.14
C ARG A 175 -1.39 -18.48 48.04
N GLY A 176 -0.26 -19.04 48.48
CA GLY A 176 0.87 -19.44 47.66
C GLY A 176 0.81 -20.79 46.95
N THR A 177 1.76 -20.92 46.01
CA THR A 177 2.61 -22.08 45.66
C THR A 177 2.01 -23.49 45.74
N VAL A 178 1.91 -24.13 44.55
CA VAL A 178 2.49 -25.45 44.25
C VAL A 178 2.92 -25.46 42.78
N GLY A 179 4.16 -25.91 42.51
CA GLY A 179 4.76 -25.89 41.17
C GLY A 179 4.42 -27.11 40.31
N ALA A 180 4.71 -27.00 39.00
CA ALA A 180 5.09 -28.13 38.15
C ALA A 180 5.63 -27.63 36.80
N ALA A 181 6.84 -28.10 36.49
CA ALA A 181 7.38 -28.51 35.20
C ALA A 181 7.23 -27.59 33.96
N THR A 182 8.37 -27.06 33.51
CA THR A 182 8.63 -26.71 32.11
C THR A 182 8.77 -27.97 31.25
N PRO A 183 8.10 -28.09 30.10
CA PRO A 183 8.56 -28.95 29.02
C PRO A 183 9.23 -28.10 27.95
N SER A 184 10.55 -28.27 27.80
CA SER A 184 11.29 -27.95 26.60
C SER A 184 10.89 -28.91 25.49
N THR A 185 10.43 -28.42 24.35
CA THR A 185 10.36 -29.20 23.10
C THR A 185 11.48 -28.76 22.15
N PRO A 186 12.34 -29.68 21.71
CA PRO A 186 13.31 -29.41 20.65
C PRO A 186 12.62 -29.48 19.27
N TRP A 187 13.11 -28.63 18.37
CA TRP A 187 12.69 -28.57 16.97
C TRP A 187 13.17 -29.80 16.19
N PHE A 188 12.22 -30.44 15.50
CA PHE A 188 12.40 -30.95 14.13
C PHE A 188 11.26 -30.41 13.29
#